data_AF-A0A6N6T246-F1
#
_entry.id   AF-A0A6N6T246-F1
#
_cell.length_a   1.000
_cell.length_b   1.000
_cell.length_c   1.000
_cell.angle_alpha   90.00
_cell.angle_beta   90.00
_cell.angle_gamma   90.00
#
_symmetry.space_group_name_H-M   'P 1'
#
loop_
_entity.id
_entity.type
_entity.pdbx_description
1 polymer ?
#
loop_
_entity_poly.entity_id
_entity_poly.type
_entity_poly.pdbx_seq_one_letter_code
_entity_poly.pdbx_strand_id
1 'polypeptide(L)'
;MTIHPAYCIDGPALVSFSGGRTSAYMLHEITRAHDGKLPDDVYVCFANTGKEREETLHFVQECGSRWGVRIQWLEWRDTTDGFEEVGFNSASRAGEPFAALIAKKNFLPNAVTRYCTSTLKVRTISSFAKQALGWKHWTSVIGLRYDEGHRVLKAIDRNEQRKDPWRTVMPLSKAKIIKADVLAFWARQPFDLALKSYEGNCDLCFLKARAKLAALMRENPGMEGWWIEQEASIAPNKPSGARFVTEYAYADLARQVREQGHLFDGFVDDNEEHDAECGLTCMGAVA
;
A
#
# COMPACT_ATOMS: atom_id res chain seq x y z
N MET A 1 19.42 4.27 -23.04
CA MET A 1 19.51 4.25 -21.57
C MET A 1 20.09 2.91 -21.16
N THR A 2 21.21 2.89 -20.45
CA THR A 2 21.81 1.65 -19.92
C THR A 2 20.92 1.09 -18.82
N ILE A 3 20.58 -0.20 -18.90
CA ILE A 3 19.84 -0.90 -17.84
C ILE A 3 20.75 -0.97 -16.60
N HIS A 4 20.25 -0.49 -15.46
CA HIS A 4 20.98 -0.59 -14.20
C HIS A 4 20.85 -2.02 -13.65
N PRO A 5 21.94 -2.68 -13.21
CA PRO A 5 21.91 -4.10 -12.80
C PRO A 5 21.00 -4.37 -11.60
N ALA A 6 20.65 -3.35 -10.82
CA ALA A 6 19.69 -3.51 -9.71
C ALA A 6 18.29 -3.93 -10.17
N TYR A 7 17.93 -3.69 -11.44
CA TYR A 7 16.62 -4.06 -11.99
C TYR A 7 16.58 -5.46 -12.59
N CYS A 8 17.73 -6.12 -12.76
CA CYS A 8 17.84 -7.51 -13.15
C CYS A 8 17.48 -8.40 -11.95
N ILE A 9 16.19 -8.63 -11.77
CA ILE A 9 15.64 -9.45 -10.69
C ILE A 9 15.41 -10.88 -11.19
N ASP A 10 16.16 -11.83 -10.65
CA ASP A 10 15.96 -13.26 -10.87
C ASP A 10 15.09 -13.86 -9.76
N GLY A 11 14.41 -14.98 -10.07
CA GLY A 11 13.55 -15.66 -9.12
C GLY A 11 14.24 -16.74 -8.27
N PRO A 12 13.52 -17.31 -7.28
CA PRO A 12 12.14 -16.99 -6.92
C PRO A 12 12.02 -15.60 -6.28
N ALA A 13 11.16 -14.74 -6.84
CA ALA A 13 10.97 -13.37 -6.35
C ALA A 13 9.52 -12.89 -6.42
N LEU A 14 9.17 -11.99 -5.50
CA LEU A 14 7.90 -11.27 -5.47
C LEU A 14 8.17 -9.77 -5.58
N VAL A 15 7.64 -9.13 -6.60
CA VAL A 15 7.63 -7.68 -6.76
C VAL A 15 6.39 -7.12 -6.07
N SER A 16 6.59 -6.41 -4.97
CA SER A 16 5.50 -5.77 -4.22
C SER A 16 5.04 -4.50 -4.94
N PHE A 17 3.94 -4.61 -5.67
CA PHE A 17 3.33 -3.49 -6.38
C PHE A 17 2.20 -2.89 -5.52
N SER A 18 2.40 -1.68 -5.01
CA SER A 18 1.42 -1.03 -4.10
C SER A 18 0.31 -0.27 -4.82
N GLY A 19 0.37 -0.14 -6.15
CA GLY A 19 -0.50 0.72 -6.94
C GLY A 19 -0.13 2.21 -6.91
N GLY A 20 1.03 2.57 -6.35
CA GLY A 20 1.54 3.94 -6.35
C GLY A 20 2.51 4.20 -7.52
N ARG A 21 2.75 5.48 -7.84
CA ARG A 21 3.69 5.92 -8.89
C ARG A 21 5.10 5.34 -8.73
N THR A 22 5.60 5.24 -7.49
CA THR A 22 6.95 4.75 -7.19
C THR A 22 7.08 3.25 -7.44
N SER A 23 6.18 2.43 -6.89
CA SER A 23 6.19 0.98 -7.14
C SER A 23 5.87 0.63 -8.60
N ALA A 24 5.04 1.43 -9.28
CA ALA A 24 4.80 1.30 -10.72
C ALA A 24 6.05 1.65 -11.55
N TYR A 25 6.77 2.72 -11.20
CA TYR A 25 8.06 3.05 -11.83
C TYR A 25 9.08 1.92 -11.63
N MET A 26 9.19 1.39 -10.41
CA MET A 26 10.03 0.22 -10.14
C MET A 26 9.66 -0.98 -11.03
N LEU A 27 8.37 -1.30 -11.14
CA LEU A 27 7.89 -2.38 -11.97
C LEU A 27 8.28 -2.16 -13.44
N HIS A 28 8.03 -0.96 -13.97
CA HIS A 28 8.42 -0.60 -15.33
C HIS A 28 9.92 -0.82 -15.59
N GLU A 29 10.78 -0.36 -14.69
CA GLU A 29 12.24 -0.52 -14.85
C GLU A 29 12.69 -1.99 -14.77
N ILE A 30 12.07 -2.81 -13.91
CA ILE A 30 12.33 -4.27 -13.84
C ILE A 30 11.86 -4.95 -15.12
N THR A 31 10.66 -4.65 -15.61
CA THR A 31 10.13 -5.20 -16.85
C THR A 31 11.02 -4.83 -18.04
N ARG A 32 11.50 -3.58 -18.11
CA ARG A 32 12.44 -3.15 -19.16
C ARG A 32 13.79 -3.85 -19.05
N ALA A 33 14.25 -4.15 -17.84
CA ALA A 33 15.51 -4.88 -17.63
C ALA A 33 15.46 -6.33 -18.09
N HIS A 34 14.25 -6.88 -18.27
CA HIS A 34 13.98 -8.24 -18.76
C HIS A 34 13.34 -8.23 -20.16
N ASP A 35 13.64 -7.23 -20.98
CA ASP A 35 13.16 -7.12 -22.37
C ASP A 35 11.64 -7.27 -22.52
N GLY A 36 10.87 -6.81 -21.53
CA GLY A 36 9.41 -6.86 -21.53
C GLY A 36 8.80 -8.15 -20.99
N LYS A 37 9.60 -9.17 -20.65
CA LYS A 37 9.10 -10.45 -20.14
C LYS A 37 9.83 -10.87 -18.87
N LEU A 38 9.13 -10.82 -17.74
CA LEU A 38 9.67 -11.28 -16.45
C LEU A 38 9.96 -12.81 -16.47
N PRO A 39 10.95 -13.29 -15.71
CA PRO A 39 11.17 -14.71 -15.50
C PRO A 39 9.92 -15.41 -14.92
N ASP A 40 9.75 -16.70 -15.21
CA ASP A 40 8.56 -17.47 -14.84
C ASP A 40 8.35 -17.58 -13.32
N ASP A 41 9.42 -17.40 -12.54
CA ASP A 41 9.44 -17.43 -11.08
C ASP A 41 9.59 -16.04 -10.45
N VAL A 42 9.25 -14.98 -11.18
CA VAL A 42 9.15 -13.60 -10.69
C VAL A 42 7.71 -13.12 -10.81
N TYR A 43 7.01 -13.06 -9.69
CA TYR A 43 5.60 -12.65 -9.65
C TYR A 43 5.45 -11.22 -9.16
N VAL A 44 4.57 -10.46 -9.80
CA VAL A 44 4.19 -9.12 -9.35
C VAL A 44 2.92 -9.24 -8.52
N CYS A 45 2.91 -8.75 -7.29
CA CYS A 45 1.77 -8.89 -6.39
C CYS A 45 1.22 -7.51 -5.99
N PHE A 46 -0.08 -7.33 -6.18
CA PHE A 46 -0.86 -6.23 -5.63
C PHE A 46 -1.81 -6.76 -4.56
N ALA A 47 -1.67 -6.28 -3.33
CA ALA A 47 -2.52 -6.69 -2.22
C ALA A 47 -3.65 -5.68 -1.99
N ASN A 48 -4.85 -6.02 -2.44
CA ASN A 48 -6.04 -5.20 -2.26
C ASN A 48 -6.54 -5.30 -0.81
N THR A 49 -6.73 -4.16 -0.17
CA THR A 49 -7.26 -4.07 1.20
C THR A 49 -8.77 -3.96 1.23
N GLY A 50 -9.41 -3.74 0.07
CA GLY A 50 -10.82 -3.36 -0.05
C GLY A 50 -11.07 -1.87 0.20
N LYS A 51 -10.07 -1.10 0.63
CA LYS A 51 -10.15 0.34 0.91
C LYS A 51 -9.26 1.18 0.01
N GLU A 52 -8.74 0.59 -1.07
CA GLU A 52 -8.03 1.33 -2.09
C GLU A 52 -9.01 2.20 -2.89
N ARG A 53 -8.54 3.34 -3.37
CA ARG A 53 -9.27 4.26 -4.25
C ARG A 53 -9.46 3.61 -5.62
N GLU A 54 -10.60 3.84 -6.27
CA GLU A 54 -10.92 3.25 -7.58
C GLU A 54 -9.87 3.66 -8.63
N GLU A 55 -9.34 4.87 -8.52
CA GLU A 55 -8.24 5.40 -9.34
C GLU A 55 -6.95 4.56 -9.19
N THR A 56 -6.67 4.04 -7.99
CA THR A 56 -5.56 3.11 -7.76
C THR A 56 -5.82 1.77 -8.43
N LEU A 57 -7.05 1.23 -8.32
CA LEU A 57 -7.39 -0.05 -8.92
C LEU A 57 -7.30 0.01 -10.46
N HIS A 58 -7.84 1.06 -11.07
CA HIS A 58 -7.69 1.31 -12.51
C HIS A 58 -6.23 1.46 -12.91
N PHE A 59 -5.45 2.19 -12.12
CA PHE A 59 -4.03 2.39 -12.42
C PHE A 59 -3.23 1.08 -12.38
N VAL A 60 -3.48 0.20 -11.40
CA VAL A 60 -2.87 -1.13 -11.34
C VAL A 60 -3.25 -1.95 -12.57
N GLN A 61 -4.52 -1.94 -12.97
CA GLN A 61 -5.00 -2.65 -14.16
C GLN A 61 -4.33 -2.11 -15.43
N GLU A 62 -4.26 -0.79 -15.60
CA GLU A 62 -3.61 -0.15 -16.74
C GLU A 62 -2.12 -0.47 -16.83
N CYS A 63 -1.40 -0.47 -15.69
CA CYS A 63 0.00 -0.87 -15.65
C CYS A 63 0.20 -2.30 -16.17
N GLY A 64 -0.60 -3.26 -15.68
CA GLY A 64 -0.53 -4.65 -16.11
C GLY A 64 -0.83 -4.82 -17.61
N SER A 65 -1.92 -4.20 -18.08
CA SER A 65 -2.35 -4.28 -19.47
C SER A 65 -1.37 -3.62 -20.44
N ARG A 66 -0.88 -2.43 -20.14
CA ARG A 66 0.01 -1.67 -21.05
C ARG A 66 1.42 -2.23 -21.12
N TRP A 67 1.92 -2.79 -20.02
CA TRP A 67 3.26 -3.34 -19.97
C TRP A 67 3.31 -4.84 -20.28
N GLY A 68 2.16 -5.48 -20.49
CA GLY A 68 2.08 -6.92 -20.76
C GLY A 68 2.53 -7.77 -19.57
N VAL A 69 2.36 -7.25 -18.34
CA VAL A 69 2.79 -7.90 -17.11
C VAL A 69 1.58 -8.41 -16.34
N ARG A 70 1.59 -9.70 -15.99
CA ARG A 70 0.57 -10.27 -15.13
C ARG A 70 0.80 -9.78 -13.69
N ILE A 71 -0.20 -9.09 -13.15
CA ILE A 71 -0.24 -8.68 -11.74
C ILE A 71 -1.13 -9.66 -10.99
N GLN A 72 -0.62 -10.24 -9.91
CA GLN A 72 -1.39 -11.07 -8.99
C GLN A 72 -2.12 -10.17 -8.01
N TRP A 73 -3.43 -10.05 -8.20
CA TRP A 73 -4.31 -9.34 -7.28
C TRP A 73 -4.67 -10.29 -6.14
N LEU A 74 -4.28 -9.92 -4.93
CA LEU A 74 -4.45 -10.75 -3.75
C LEU A 74 -5.29 -10.03 -2.72
N GLU A 75 -6.22 -10.74 -2.12
CA GLU A 75 -6.98 -10.26 -0.96
C GLU A 75 -6.75 -11.17 0.21
N TRP A 76 -6.74 -10.60 1.41
CA TRP A 76 -6.74 -11.40 2.61
C TRP A 76 -8.09 -12.10 2.80
N ARG A 77 -8.04 -13.36 3.23
CA ARG A 77 -9.19 -14.13 3.67
C ARG A 77 -8.90 -14.80 5.00
N ASP A 78 -9.92 -14.95 5.83
CA ASP A 78 -9.82 -15.74 7.05
C ASP A 78 -9.95 -17.24 6.77
N THR A 79 -9.01 -17.75 5.97
CA THR A 79 -8.92 -19.15 5.58
C THR A 79 -7.55 -19.70 5.97
N THR A 80 -7.39 -21.03 5.86
CA THR A 80 -6.10 -21.70 6.08
C THR A 80 -5.02 -21.17 5.14
N ASP A 81 -5.39 -20.88 3.89
CA ASP A 81 -4.46 -20.35 2.89
C ASP A 81 -4.10 -18.89 3.19
N GLY A 82 -5.03 -18.12 3.74
CA GLY A 82 -4.81 -16.75 4.19
C GLY A 82 -4.80 -15.71 3.07
N PHE A 83 -5.18 -16.09 1.85
CA PHE A 83 -5.37 -15.20 0.72
C PHE A 83 -6.43 -15.77 -0.25
N GLU A 84 -6.90 -14.93 -1.15
CA GLU A 84 -7.64 -15.28 -2.36
C GLU A 84 -7.05 -14.50 -3.55
N GLU A 85 -6.89 -15.16 -4.69
CA GLU A 85 -6.57 -14.49 -5.96
C GLU A 85 -7.85 -13.92 -6.56
N VAL A 86 -7.85 -12.61 -6.78
CA VAL A 86 -8.95 -11.87 -7.41
C VAL A 86 -8.45 -11.22 -8.72
N GLY A 87 -9.27 -10.37 -9.33
CA GLY A 87 -8.86 -9.49 -10.41
C GLY A 87 -9.59 -8.16 -10.32
N PHE A 88 -9.34 -7.25 -11.26
CA PHE A 88 -9.95 -5.91 -11.25
C PHE A 88 -11.48 -5.95 -11.08
N ASN A 89 -12.15 -6.90 -11.71
CA ASN A 89 -13.62 -7.04 -11.67
C ASN A 89 -14.17 -7.72 -10.41
N SER A 90 -13.34 -8.49 -9.69
CA SER A 90 -13.75 -9.22 -8.48
C SER A 90 -13.13 -8.68 -7.20
N ALA A 91 -12.23 -7.71 -7.29
CA ALA A 91 -11.62 -7.06 -6.16
C ALA A 91 -12.67 -6.29 -5.33
N SER A 92 -12.64 -6.54 -4.03
CA SER A 92 -13.37 -5.87 -2.97
C SER A 92 -13.17 -4.34 -3.04
N ARG A 93 -14.25 -3.58 -2.83
CA ARG A 93 -14.27 -2.11 -2.90
C ARG A 93 -14.92 -1.45 -1.68
N ALA A 94 -15.62 -2.24 -0.86
CA ALA A 94 -16.35 -1.80 0.31
C ALA A 94 -15.65 -2.17 1.63
N GLY A 95 -14.33 -2.42 1.58
CA GLY A 95 -13.51 -2.72 2.75
C GLY A 95 -13.70 -4.12 3.33
N GLU A 96 -14.24 -5.06 2.58
CA GLU A 96 -14.60 -6.41 3.02
C GLU A 96 -13.42 -7.18 3.66
N PRO A 97 -12.22 -7.25 3.05
CA PRO A 97 -11.07 -7.92 3.66
C PRO A 97 -10.64 -7.25 4.97
N PHE A 98 -10.73 -5.91 5.02
CA PHE A 98 -10.32 -5.15 6.19
C PHE A 98 -11.33 -5.27 7.32
N ALA A 99 -12.63 -5.19 7.04
CA ALA A 99 -13.70 -5.38 8.02
C ALA A 99 -13.64 -6.79 8.62
N ALA A 100 -13.43 -7.83 7.80
CA ALA A 100 -13.26 -9.20 8.28
C ALA A 100 -12.04 -9.32 9.22
N LEU A 101 -10.93 -8.65 8.90
CA LEU A 101 -9.75 -8.65 9.76
C LEU A 101 -9.99 -7.89 11.07
N ILE A 102 -10.69 -6.76 11.03
CA ILE A 102 -11.08 -5.99 12.22
C ILE A 102 -11.94 -6.87 13.13
N ALA A 103 -12.97 -7.53 12.58
CA ALA A 103 -13.84 -8.43 13.33
C ALA A 103 -13.03 -9.58 13.98
N LYS A 104 -12.11 -10.20 13.23
CA LYS A 104 -11.22 -11.25 13.75
C LYS A 104 -10.33 -10.76 14.89
N LYS A 105 -9.76 -9.56 14.77
CA LYS A 105 -8.85 -8.99 15.76
C LYS A 105 -9.59 -8.44 16.98
N ASN A 106 -10.82 -7.98 16.81
CA ASN A 106 -11.66 -7.37 17.83
C ASN A 106 -11.00 -6.14 18.51
N PHE A 107 -10.30 -5.34 17.70
CA PHE A 107 -9.82 -3.98 17.97
C PHE A 107 -9.36 -3.35 16.65
N LEU A 108 -9.32 -2.01 16.55
CA LEU A 108 -8.92 -1.30 15.33
C LEU A 108 -7.40 -1.14 15.21
N PRO A 109 -6.84 -1.11 13.99
CA PRO A 109 -5.46 -0.73 13.80
C PRO A 109 -5.30 0.78 14.03
N ASN A 110 -4.12 1.20 14.43
CA ASN A 110 -3.80 2.60 14.67
C ASN A 110 -2.34 2.90 14.31
N ALA A 111 -1.88 4.13 14.53
CA ALA A 111 -0.54 4.58 14.17
C ALA A 111 0.60 3.76 14.82
N VAL A 112 0.33 3.01 15.89
CA VAL A 112 1.28 2.10 16.54
C VAL A 112 1.07 0.67 16.03
N THR A 113 -0.16 0.15 16.16
CA THR A 113 -0.49 -1.25 15.84
C THR A 113 -1.08 -1.37 14.44
N ARG A 114 -0.20 -1.34 13.44
CA ARG A 114 -0.57 -1.29 12.01
C ARG A 114 -0.81 -2.68 11.41
N TYR A 115 -1.66 -3.48 12.06
CA TYR A 115 -1.91 -4.85 11.62
C TYR A 115 -2.57 -4.93 10.24
N CYS A 116 -3.21 -3.85 9.77
CA CYS A 116 -3.77 -3.77 8.43
C CYS A 116 -2.67 -3.99 7.37
N THR A 117 -1.49 -3.40 7.55
CA THR A 117 -0.37 -3.61 6.62
C THR A 117 0.21 -5.01 6.76
N SER A 118 0.53 -5.41 8.00
CA SER A 118 1.24 -6.66 8.23
C SER A 118 0.40 -7.86 7.82
N THR A 119 -0.92 -7.82 8.01
CA THR A 119 -1.83 -8.90 7.59
C THR A 119 -2.30 -8.73 6.16
N LEU A 120 -3.02 -7.64 5.82
CA LEU A 120 -3.71 -7.52 4.53
C LEU A 120 -2.74 -7.42 3.35
N LYS A 121 -1.51 -6.93 3.56
CA LYS A 121 -0.49 -6.82 2.51
C LYS A 121 0.61 -7.87 2.66
N VAL A 122 1.41 -7.76 3.73
CA VAL A 122 2.66 -8.54 3.84
C VAL A 122 2.40 -10.03 4.01
N ARG A 123 1.51 -10.41 4.95
CA ARG A 123 1.17 -11.82 5.17
C ARG A 123 0.37 -12.40 4.00
N THR A 124 -0.57 -11.66 3.41
CA THR A 124 -1.30 -12.10 2.22
C THR A 124 -0.35 -12.47 1.08
N ILE A 125 0.62 -11.60 0.74
CA ILE A 125 1.63 -11.87 -0.30
C ILE A 125 2.53 -13.04 0.11
N SER A 126 2.95 -13.10 1.38
CA SER A 126 3.74 -14.25 1.88
C SER A 126 2.95 -15.56 1.86
N SER A 127 1.64 -15.53 2.07
CA SER A 127 0.76 -16.70 2.00
C SER A 127 0.67 -17.21 0.57
N PHE A 128 0.50 -16.32 -0.41
CA PHE A 128 0.56 -16.69 -1.82
C PHE A 128 1.88 -17.41 -2.16
N ALA A 129 3.02 -16.85 -1.74
CA ALA A 129 4.34 -17.46 -1.95
C ALA A 129 4.45 -18.89 -1.39
N LYS A 130 3.94 -19.10 -0.17
CA LYS A 130 4.07 -20.37 0.54
C LYS A 130 3.07 -21.41 0.06
N GLN A 131 1.81 -21.01 -0.07
CA GLN A 131 0.69 -21.92 -0.29
C GLN A 131 0.46 -22.18 -1.78
N ALA A 132 0.52 -21.15 -2.64
CA ALA A 132 0.32 -21.32 -4.08
C ALA A 132 1.59 -21.77 -4.79
N LEU A 133 2.74 -21.17 -4.43
CA LEU A 133 4.01 -21.42 -5.13
C LEU A 133 4.90 -22.47 -4.44
N GLY A 134 4.58 -22.87 -3.20
CA GLY A 134 5.37 -23.84 -2.44
C GLY A 134 6.73 -23.31 -1.98
N TRP A 135 6.95 -21.99 -2.00
CA TRP A 135 8.26 -21.41 -1.72
C TRP A 135 8.57 -21.37 -0.22
N LYS A 136 9.80 -21.78 0.12
CA LYS A 136 10.35 -21.65 1.47
C LYS A 136 11.10 -20.34 1.65
N HIS A 137 11.83 -19.92 0.61
CA HIS A 137 12.63 -18.71 0.58
C HIS A 137 12.51 -18.01 -0.77
N TRP A 138 12.50 -16.68 -0.77
CA TRP A 138 12.39 -15.86 -1.98
C TRP A 138 12.99 -14.46 -1.80
N THR A 139 13.10 -13.72 -2.89
CA THR A 139 13.45 -12.29 -2.88
C THR A 139 12.18 -11.44 -2.84
N SER A 140 12.07 -10.52 -1.88
CA SER A 140 10.99 -9.53 -1.81
C SER A 140 11.49 -8.19 -2.37
N VAL A 141 10.95 -7.76 -3.50
CA VAL A 141 11.36 -6.53 -4.19
C VAL A 141 10.39 -5.41 -3.83
N ILE A 142 10.90 -4.31 -3.28
CA ILE A 142 10.08 -3.22 -2.73
C ILE A 142 10.53 -1.85 -3.26
N GLY A 143 9.57 -0.93 -3.40
CA GLY A 143 9.71 0.38 -4.03
C GLY A 143 10.36 1.48 -3.19
N LEU A 144 11.33 1.17 -2.31
CA LEU A 144 11.99 2.22 -1.52
C LEU A 144 13.04 2.96 -2.35
N ARG A 145 12.87 4.27 -2.44
CA ARG A 145 13.76 5.21 -3.12
C ARG A 145 15.00 5.53 -2.29
N TYR A 146 15.93 6.24 -2.92
CA TYR A 146 17.18 6.66 -2.30
C TYR A 146 16.99 7.80 -1.29
N ASP A 147 16.05 8.72 -1.54
CA ASP A 147 15.68 9.82 -0.65
C ASP A 147 14.89 9.38 0.59
N GLU A 148 14.52 8.09 0.67
CA GLU A 148 13.87 7.47 1.82
C GLU A 148 14.85 6.77 2.76
N GLY A 149 16.05 7.34 2.93
CA GLY A 149 17.22 6.68 3.54
C GLY A 149 16.96 5.95 4.86
N HIS A 150 16.18 6.52 5.77
CA HIS A 150 15.84 5.86 7.04
C HIS A 150 14.98 4.60 6.85
N ARG A 151 14.08 4.57 5.87
CA ARG A 151 13.29 3.36 5.52
C ARG A 151 14.18 2.29 4.89
N VAL A 152 15.14 2.70 4.07
CA VAL A 152 16.13 1.81 3.44
C VAL A 152 16.98 1.13 4.51
N LEU A 153 17.52 1.90 5.46
CA LEU A 153 18.33 1.36 6.57
C LEU A 153 17.55 0.34 7.39
N LYS A 154 16.30 0.64 7.75
CA LYS A 154 15.44 -0.32 8.47
C LYS A 154 15.23 -1.63 7.70
N ALA A 155 15.09 -1.57 6.37
CA ALA A 155 14.96 -2.77 5.56
C ALA A 155 16.27 -3.59 5.49
N ILE A 156 17.43 -2.92 5.50
CA ILE A 156 18.74 -3.55 5.61
C ILE A 156 18.88 -4.25 6.96
N ASP A 157 18.64 -3.55 8.07
CA ASP A 157 18.73 -4.11 9.43
C ASP A 157 17.81 -5.32 9.59
N ARG A 158 16.60 -5.26 9.01
CA ARG A 158 15.65 -6.37 9.04
C ARG A 158 16.16 -7.60 8.28
N ASN A 159 16.81 -7.41 7.13
CA ASN A 159 17.45 -8.51 6.41
C ASN A 159 18.56 -9.16 7.25
N GLU A 160 19.34 -8.36 7.98
CA GLU A 160 20.43 -8.86 8.83
C GLU A 160 19.93 -9.73 9.99
N GLN A 161 18.72 -9.45 10.49
CA GLN A 161 18.08 -10.26 11.53
C GLN A 161 17.69 -11.67 11.05
N ARG A 162 17.57 -11.91 9.73
CA ARG A 162 17.25 -13.23 9.14
C ARG A 162 16.01 -13.93 9.74
N LYS A 163 15.02 -13.14 10.18
CA LYS A 163 13.77 -13.65 10.79
C LYS A 163 12.68 -13.95 9.76
N ASP A 164 12.69 -13.23 8.64
CA ASP A 164 11.72 -13.44 7.58
C ASP A 164 12.19 -14.57 6.63
N PRO A 165 11.25 -15.31 6.02
CA PRO A 165 11.60 -16.32 5.01
C PRO A 165 12.12 -15.71 3.70
N TRP A 166 12.05 -14.39 3.53
CA TRP A 166 12.53 -13.68 2.34
C TRP A 166 13.69 -12.75 2.63
N ARG A 167 14.43 -12.40 1.58
CA ARG A 167 15.38 -11.29 1.58
C ARG A 167 14.79 -10.10 0.83
N THR A 168 14.80 -8.94 1.45
CA THR A 168 14.28 -7.70 0.86
C THR A 168 15.33 -7.02 -0.02
N VAL A 169 14.95 -6.58 -1.23
CA VAL A 169 15.81 -5.78 -2.12
C VAL A 169 15.09 -4.50 -2.54
N MET A 170 15.86 -3.42 -2.70
CA MET A 170 15.36 -2.06 -2.97
C MET A 170 16.07 -1.51 -4.21
N PRO A 171 15.61 -1.90 -5.42
CA PRO A 171 16.31 -1.57 -6.66
C PRO A 171 16.35 -0.06 -6.94
N LEU A 172 15.29 0.68 -6.58
CA LEU A 172 15.25 2.14 -6.72
C LEU A 172 16.34 2.82 -5.87
N SER A 173 16.46 2.45 -4.60
CA SER A 173 17.53 2.94 -3.72
C SER A 173 18.92 2.61 -4.26
N LYS A 174 19.14 1.36 -4.74
CA LYS A 174 20.43 0.96 -5.36
C LYS A 174 20.77 1.76 -6.61
N ALA A 175 19.77 2.09 -7.43
CA ALA A 175 19.91 2.90 -8.63
C ALA A 175 19.91 4.42 -8.33
N LYS A 176 19.87 4.81 -7.05
CA LYS A 176 19.85 6.21 -6.58
C LYS A 176 18.67 7.04 -7.10
N ILE A 177 17.54 6.39 -7.36
CA ILE A 177 16.31 7.04 -7.81
C ILE A 177 15.69 7.82 -6.66
N ILE A 178 15.31 9.07 -6.92
CA ILE A 178 14.59 9.94 -6.00
C ILE A 178 13.18 10.25 -6.53
N LYS A 179 12.34 10.92 -5.71
CA LYS A 179 10.97 11.29 -6.09
C LYS A 179 10.91 12.07 -7.39
N ALA A 180 11.82 13.02 -7.59
CA ALA A 180 11.87 13.85 -8.80
C ALA A 180 12.01 13.01 -10.08
N ASP A 181 12.79 11.93 -10.05
CA ASP A 181 12.96 11.03 -11.19
C ASP A 181 11.66 10.29 -11.52
N VAL A 182 10.96 9.81 -10.49
CA VAL A 182 9.66 9.13 -10.61
C VAL A 182 8.64 10.09 -11.24
N LEU A 183 8.54 11.32 -10.75
CA LEU A 183 7.63 12.33 -11.30
C LEU A 183 7.99 12.71 -12.74
N ALA A 184 9.28 12.86 -13.05
CA ALA A 184 9.74 13.14 -14.40
C ALA A 184 9.44 11.98 -15.37
N PHE A 185 9.46 10.73 -14.89
CA PHE A 185 8.98 9.58 -15.67
C PHE A 185 7.48 9.69 -15.95
N TRP A 186 6.65 9.89 -14.93
CA TRP A 186 5.18 9.93 -15.07
C TRP A 186 4.69 11.11 -15.91
N ALA A 187 5.36 12.26 -15.85
CA ALA A 187 5.05 13.42 -16.70
C ALA A 187 5.18 13.15 -18.21
N ARG A 188 5.88 12.06 -18.60
CA ARG A 188 6.06 11.64 -19.99
C ARG A 188 5.19 10.45 -20.38
N GLN A 189 4.45 9.85 -19.45
CA GLN A 189 3.62 8.69 -19.73
C GLN A 189 2.29 9.09 -20.37
N PRO A 190 1.72 8.23 -21.24
CA PRO A 190 0.41 8.50 -21.85
C PRO A 190 -0.77 8.22 -20.90
N PHE A 191 -0.49 7.79 -19.67
CA PHE A 191 -1.43 7.53 -18.59
C PHE A 191 -0.72 7.76 -17.24
N ASP A 192 -1.46 8.02 -16.17
CA ASP A 192 -0.90 8.23 -14.83
C ASP A 192 -1.92 7.81 -13.76
N LEU A 193 -1.48 7.73 -12.51
CA LEU A 193 -2.33 7.55 -11.34
C LEU A 193 -3.18 8.81 -11.15
N ALA A 194 -4.49 8.68 -11.34
CA ALA A 194 -5.45 9.78 -11.26
C ALA A 194 -5.78 10.22 -9.80
N LEU A 195 -4.77 10.24 -8.93
CA LEU A 195 -4.84 10.74 -7.57
C LEU A 195 -3.93 11.94 -7.38
N LYS A 196 -4.41 12.93 -6.63
CA LYS A 196 -3.59 14.03 -6.13
C LYS A 196 -2.58 13.51 -5.12
N SER A 197 -1.48 14.25 -4.96
CA SER A 197 -0.37 13.98 -4.04
C SER A 197 -0.80 13.59 -2.62
N TYR A 198 -1.85 14.24 -2.09
CA TYR A 198 -2.32 14.06 -0.72
C TYR A 198 -3.39 12.98 -0.53
N GLU A 199 -3.96 12.45 -1.61
CA GLU A 199 -5.09 11.51 -1.51
C GLU A 199 -4.66 10.11 -1.11
N GLY A 200 -3.48 9.65 -1.53
CA GLY A 200 -2.96 8.30 -1.25
C GLY A 200 -3.85 7.16 -1.76
N ASN A 201 -3.32 5.95 -1.74
CA ASN A 201 -3.99 4.78 -2.34
C ASN A 201 -5.21 4.33 -1.54
N CYS A 202 -5.07 4.15 -0.22
CA CYS A 202 -6.21 3.84 0.64
C CYS A 202 -6.99 5.13 0.97
N ASP A 203 -8.31 5.13 0.86
CA ASP A 203 -9.15 6.35 0.92
C ASP A 203 -8.93 7.26 2.15
N LEU A 204 -9.40 6.91 3.33
CA LEU A 204 -9.26 7.70 4.57
C LEU A 204 -8.36 6.98 5.57
N CYS A 205 -7.21 6.49 5.12
CA CYS A 205 -6.24 5.85 6.02
C CYS A 205 -5.86 6.75 7.20
N PHE A 206 -5.98 6.20 8.43
CA PHE A 206 -5.66 6.87 9.69
C PHE A 206 -4.19 7.32 9.86
N LEU A 207 -3.32 6.96 8.92
CA LEU A 207 -1.93 7.46 8.88
C LEU A 207 -1.82 8.82 8.19
N LYS A 208 -2.88 9.30 7.53
CA LYS A 208 -2.91 10.64 6.95
C LYS A 208 -3.05 11.69 8.03
N ALA A 209 -2.41 12.83 7.82
CA ALA A 209 -2.61 14.00 8.64
C ALA A 209 -4.11 14.39 8.71
N ARG A 210 -4.55 14.88 9.87
CA ARG A 210 -5.94 15.29 10.10
C ARG A 210 -6.47 16.26 9.04
N ALA A 211 -5.65 17.21 8.62
CA ALA A 211 -6.02 18.18 7.58
C ALA A 211 -6.33 17.51 6.23
N LYS A 212 -5.55 16.49 5.85
CA LYS A 212 -5.78 15.70 4.63
C LYS A 212 -7.04 14.86 4.74
N LEU A 213 -7.27 14.22 5.89
CA LEU A 213 -8.53 13.48 6.13
C LEU A 213 -9.75 14.42 6.06
N ALA A 214 -9.66 15.60 6.66
CA ALA A 214 -10.71 16.62 6.59
C ALA A 214 -10.99 17.08 5.16
N ALA A 215 -9.93 17.37 4.39
CA ALA A 215 -10.05 17.75 2.98
C ALA A 215 -10.70 16.63 2.15
N LEU A 216 -10.26 15.38 2.33
CA LEU A 216 -10.82 14.22 1.65
C LEU A 216 -12.31 14.00 1.95
N MET A 217 -12.71 14.09 3.22
CA MET A 217 -14.13 13.99 3.62
C MET A 217 -14.98 15.12 3.05
N ARG A 218 -14.40 16.32 2.89
CA ARG A 218 -15.09 17.47 2.28
C ARG A 218 -15.26 17.30 0.78
N GLU A 219 -14.21 16.86 0.10
CA GLU A 219 -14.20 16.63 -1.35
C GLU A 219 -15.06 15.42 -1.73
N ASN A 220 -15.20 14.44 -0.83
CA ASN A 220 -15.92 13.20 -1.07
C ASN A 220 -16.91 12.90 0.09
N PRO A 221 -18.04 13.62 0.19
CA PRO A 221 -19.00 13.40 1.26
C PRO A 221 -19.51 11.95 1.29
N GLY A 222 -19.47 11.31 2.46
CA GLY A 222 -19.93 9.93 2.66
C GLY A 222 -18.79 8.89 2.64
N MET A 223 -17.59 9.26 2.21
CA MET A 223 -16.42 8.37 2.22
C MET A 223 -16.05 7.90 3.64
N GLU A 224 -16.41 8.68 4.67
CA GLU A 224 -16.18 8.35 6.07
C GLU A 224 -17.08 7.23 6.62
N GLY A 225 -18.18 6.90 5.94
CA GLY A 225 -19.24 6.03 6.49
C GLY A 225 -18.71 4.69 6.97
N TRP A 226 -17.93 4.00 6.13
CA TRP A 226 -17.31 2.73 6.49
C TRP A 226 -16.40 2.84 7.72
N TRP A 227 -15.62 3.91 7.83
CA TRP A 227 -14.69 4.11 8.94
C TRP A 227 -15.44 4.35 10.25
N ILE A 228 -16.53 5.11 10.21
CA ILE A 228 -17.42 5.32 11.36
C ILE A 228 -18.06 4.01 11.78
N GLU A 229 -18.54 3.20 10.83
CA GLU A 229 -19.13 1.89 11.11
C GLU A 229 -18.14 0.94 11.78
N GLN A 230 -16.88 0.90 11.30
CA GLN A 230 -15.84 0.08 11.93
C GLN A 230 -15.51 0.56 13.35
N GLU A 231 -15.47 1.88 13.59
CA GLU A 231 -15.31 2.41 14.96
C GLU A 231 -16.45 1.99 15.88
N ALA A 232 -17.69 2.05 15.40
CA ALA A 232 -18.88 1.63 16.15
C ALA A 232 -18.95 0.12 16.38
N SER A 233 -18.28 -0.69 15.55
CA SER A 233 -18.28 -2.16 15.64
C SER A 233 -17.50 -2.70 16.84
N ILE A 234 -16.59 -1.90 17.41
CA ILE A 234 -15.77 -2.30 18.56
C ILE A 234 -16.42 -1.78 19.85
N ALA A 235 -16.74 -2.70 20.76
CA ALA A 235 -17.45 -2.40 22.00
C ALA A 235 -16.72 -1.35 22.87
N PRO A 236 -17.47 -0.41 23.50
CA PRO A 236 -16.91 0.71 24.27
C PRO A 236 -16.11 0.28 25.51
N ASN A 237 -16.23 -0.98 25.95
CA ASN A 237 -15.49 -1.53 27.10
C ASN A 237 -13.98 -1.70 26.85
N LYS A 238 -13.49 -1.38 25.65
CA LYS A 238 -12.06 -1.31 25.30
C LYS A 238 -11.69 0.08 24.74
N PRO A 239 -11.61 1.13 25.58
CA PRO A 239 -11.38 2.49 25.11
C PRO A 239 -10.10 2.68 24.29
N SER A 240 -9.05 1.90 24.55
CA SER A 240 -7.79 1.95 23.79
C SER A 240 -7.81 1.22 22.43
N GLY A 241 -8.83 0.40 22.15
CA GLY A 241 -8.94 -0.41 20.93
C GLY A 241 -10.08 0.00 19.98
N ALA A 242 -10.86 1.00 20.37
CA ALA A 242 -12.09 1.39 19.69
C ALA A 242 -11.91 2.50 18.63
N ARG A 243 -10.70 3.02 18.40
CA ARG A 243 -10.44 4.12 17.46
C ARG A 243 -9.25 3.85 16.56
N PHE A 244 -9.34 4.33 15.32
CA PHE A 244 -8.20 4.31 14.39
C PHE A 244 -7.18 5.41 14.71
N VAL A 245 -7.66 6.57 15.15
CA VAL A 245 -6.88 7.73 15.58
C VAL A 245 -7.16 7.98 17.06
N THR A 246 -6.11 8.18 17.86
CA THR A 246 -6.25 8.26 19.32
C THR A 246 -7.03 9.51 19.74
N GLU A 247 -6.79 10.62 19.04
CA GLU A 247 -7.21 11.96 19.40
C GLU A 247 -8.68 12.25 19.05
N TYR A 248 -9.25 11.58 18.05
CA TYR A 248 -10.63 11.82 17.60
C TYR A 248 -11.21 10.59 16.89
N ALA A 249 -12.54 10.44 16.93
CA ALA A 249 -13.25 9.50 16.07
C ALA A 249 -13.50 10.10 14.68
N TYR A 250 -13.68 9.25 13.68
CA TYR A 250 -14.04 9.67 12.32
C TYR A 250 -15.37 10.40 12.29
N ALA A 251 -16.32 10.00 13.15
CA ALA A 251 -17.61 10.67 13.29
C ALA A 251 -17.47 12.12 13.77
N ASP A 252 -16.52 12.38 14.69
CA ASP A 252 -16.24 13.72 15.19
C ASP A 252 -15.58 14.59 14.11
N LEU A 253 -14.62 14.03 13.36
CA LEU A 253 -13.98 14.74 12.26
C LEU A 253 -14.99 15.08 11.15
N ALA A 254 -15.84 14.13 10.78
CA ALA A 254 -16.88 14.35 9.77
C ALA A 254 -17.89 15.41 10.20
N ARG A 255 -18.30 15.41 11.49
CA ARG A 255 -19.14 16.47 12.06
C ARG A 255 -18.46 17.83 11.97
N GLN A 256 -17.19 17.91 12.37
CA GLN A 256 -16.41 19.14 12.29
C GLN A 256 -16.30 19.68 10.86
N VAL A 257 -16.03 18.81 9.88
CA VAL A 257 -15.93 19.20 8.46
C VAL A 257 -17.27 19.78 7.96
N ARG A 258 -18.40 19.20 8.38
CA ARG A 258 -19.74 19.71 8.03
C ARG A 258 -20.06 21.05 8.70
N GLU A 259 -19.62 21.25 9.94
CA GLU A 259 -19.95 22.44 10.74
C GLU A 259 -19.04 23.65 10.46
N GLN A 260 -17.75 23.46 10.21
CA GLN A 260 -16.78 24.56 10.17
C GLN A 260 -16.73 25.34 8.83
N GLY A 261 -17.37 24.86 7.76
CA GLY A 261 -17.25 25.49 6.45
C GLY A 261 -15.79 25.68 5.98
N HIS A 262 -15.55 26.64 5.08
CA HIS A 262 -14.23 26.90 4.45
C HIS A 262 -13.30 27.83 5.28
N LEU A 263 -13.50 27.96 6.59
CA LEU A 263 -12.96 29.10 7.35
C LEU A 263 -11.42 29.13 7.49
N PHE A 264 -10.71 28.03 7.20
CA PHE A 264 -9.24 27.93 7.31
C PHE A 264 -8.59 27.10 6.18
N ASP A 265 -9.08 27.21 4.94
CA ASP A 265 -8.70 26.32 3.82
C ASP A 265 -7.36 26.64 3.11
N GLY A 266 -6.44 27.36 3.75
CA GLY A 266 -5.09 27.52 3.22
C GLY A 266 -4.17 26.46 3.79
N PHE A 267 -3.30 25.86 2.97
CA PHE A 267 -2.15 25.05 3.38
C PHE A 267 -2.42 23.56 3.69
N VAL A 268 -2.97 22.82 2.73
CA VAL A 268 -2.45 21.45 2.55
C VAL A 268 -1.09 21.63 1.89
N ASP A 269 -0.02 21.61 2.69
CA ASP A 269 1.34 21.61 2.16
C ASP A 269 1.55 20.33 1.36
N ASP A 270 1.72 20.48 0.04
CA ASP A 270 2.03 19.39 -0.89
C ASP A 270 3.39 18.72 -0.61
N ASN A 271 4.20 19.29 0.30
CA ASN A 271 5.50 18.75 0.67
C ASN A 271 5.45 17.59 1.67
N GLU A 272 4.32 17.32 2.36
CA GLU A 272 4.25 16.15 3.24
C GLU A 272 3.94 14.88 2.45
N GLU A 273 4.99 14.10 2.21
CA GLU A 273 4.98 12.78 1.58
C GLU A 273 4.05 11.80 2.30
N HIS A 274 2.95 11.46 1.64
CA HIS A 274 2.30 10.17 1.81
C HIS A 274 2.14 9.53 0.43
N ASP A 275 3.27 9.33 -0.26
CA ASP A 275 3.37 8.27 -1.25
C ASP A 275 2.97 6.99 -0.52
N ALA A 276 1.72 6.60 -0.67
CA ALA A 276 1.04 5.61 0.15
C ALA A 276 1.52 4.19 -0.21
N GLU A 277 2.81 3.94 -0.10
CA GLU A 277 3.33 2.60 0.06
C GLU A 277 3.12 2.16 1.52
N CYS A 278 1.86 1.85 1.86
CA CYS A 278 1.48 1.30 3.17
C CYS A 278 2.39 0.11 3.58
N GLY A 279 2.97 -0.60 2.62
CA GLY A 279 3.76 -1.82 2.83
C GLY A 279 4.93 -1.71 3.82
N LEU A 280 5.61 -0.57 3.94
CA LEU A 280 6.85 -0.48 4.76
C LEU A 280 7.01 0.73 5.68
N THR A 281 6.17 1.78 5.57
CA THR A 281 6.06 2.77 6.64
C THR A 281 5.67 2.10 7.98
N CYS A 282 5.08 0.91 7.91
CA CYS A 282 4.48 0.16 9.01
C CYS A 282 5.28 -1.08 9.47
N MET A 283 6.31 -1.50 8.73
CA MET A 283 7.07 -2.73 9.02
C MET A 283 8.10 -2.57 10.15
N GLY A 284 8.32 -1.35 10.64
CA GLY A 284 9.25 -1.06 11.75
C GLY A 284 8.65 -1.20 13.16
N ALA A 285 7.39 -1.64 13.29
CA ALA A 285 6.70 -1.78 14.58
C ALA A 285 6.29 -3.23 14.91
N VAL A 286 6.74 -4.21 14.12
CA VAL A 286 6.48 -5.63 14.40
C VAL A 286 7.67 -6.22 15.14
N ALA A 287 7.67 -6.01 16.46
CA ALA A 287 8.33 -6.91 17.40
C ALA A 287 7.29 -7.92 17.90
#